data_AF-A0A8C5K2U3-F1
#
_entry.id   AF-A0A8C5K2U3-F1
#
_cell.length_a   1.000
_cell.length_b   1.000
_cell.length_c   1.000
_cell.angle_alpha   90.00
_cell.angle_beta   90.00
_cell.angle_gamma   90.00
#
_symmetry.space_group_name_H-M   'P 1'
#
loop_
_entity.id
_entity.type
_entity.pdbx_description
1 polymer ?
#
loop_
_entity_poly.entity_id
_entity_poly.type
_entity_poly.pdbx_seq_one_letter_code
_entity_poly.pdbx_strand_id
1 'polypeptide(L)'
;MESTKENDNYKDNCKDDLLLRMGLNDNKAGMEGLDKEKINKIIMEATKGSRFYGNELKKEKQVNQRIENMMQQKAQITSQQLRKAQLQVDRFAMKLEQSRNLENTIVHVDMDAFYAAVEMRDNPQLKDKPIAVGSVSMLSTSNYHARRFGVRAAMPGFIAKKLCPQLIIVPPNFDKYRAVSKEVKEILAEYDPNFMAMSLDEAYLNITQHLEERQNWPEDKRRYFIKTRNPVEIGIAPNTMLAKVCSDKNKPDGQYQILPNRQAVMDFIKDLPIRKVSGIGKVTEKMLKALGIVTCTDLYQQRALLSLLFSETSWQYFLHISLGLGSTNLERDGERKSMSVERTFSEISKAEEQYSLCQELCGELAQDLQKEGLKGRTVTIKLKNVNFEVKTRASTVSSVVSTMEEIFAIAKELLRTEINADFPHPLRLRLMGPAQKAKPRIKRPGLRTKHSTSKKTKQNNPRHTLDSFFK
;
A
#
# COMPACT_ATOMS: atom_id res chain seq x y z
N MET A 1 48.30 -25.58 -17.76
CA MET A 1 47.37 -26.22 -16.80
C MET A 1 46.95 -25.16 -15.80
N GLU A 2 45.81 -25.35 -15.12
CA GLU A 2 45.18 -24.41 -14.16
C GLU A 2 44.65 -23.07 -14.73
N SER A 3 43.34 -23.04 -15.06
CA SER A 3 42.45 -21.86 -14.91
C SER A 3 40.98 -22.15 -15.27
N THR A 4 40.39 -23.23 -14.74
CA THR A 4 38.97 -23.61 -14.99
C THR A 4 38.21 -24.03 -13.73
N LYS A 5 38.28 -23.23 -12.66
CA LYS A 5 37.49 -23.41 -11.43
C LYS A 5 37.09 -22.09 -10.77
N GLU A 6 36.14 -21.35 -11.34
CA GLU A 6 35.54 -20.19 -10.62
C GLU A 6 34.09 -19.82 -11.00
N ASN A 7 33.53 -20.31 -12.13
CA ASN A 7 32.22 -19.87 -12.61
C ASN A 7 30.99 -20.71 -12.18
N ASP A 8 31.15 -21.81 -11.43
CA ASP A 8 30.01 -22.66 -11.01
C ASP A 8 29.34 -22.22 -9.69
N ASN A 9 29.95 -21.31 -8.91
CA ASN A 9 29.44 -20.89 -7.60
C ASN A 9 28.13 -20.09 -7.61
N TYR A 10 27.62 -19.70 -8.79
CA TYR A 10 26.34 -18.97 -8.90
C TYR A 10 25.09 -19.86 -9.02
N LYS A 11 25.24 -21.18 -9.19
CA LYS A 11 24.07 -22.09 -9.36
C LYS A 11 23.49 -22.65 -8.07
N ASP A 12 24.25 -22.71 -6.97
CA ASP A 12 23.81 -23.47 -5.78
C ASP A 12 23.12 -22.64 -4.68
N ASN A 13 23.22 -21.30 -4.72
CA ASN A 13 22.50 -20.39 -3.79
C ASN A 13 21.00 -20.21 -4.09
N CYS A 14 20.42 -21.01 -4.99
CA CYS A 14 19.03 -20.86 -5.46
C CYS A 14 18.07 -21.92 -4.85
N LYS A 15 18.40 -22.49 -3.68
CA LYS A 15 17.68 -23.64 -3.09
C LYS A 15 16.58 -23.33 -2.07
N ASP A 16 16.48 -22.11 -1.53
CA ASP A 16 15.48 -21.79 -0.48
C ASP A 16 14.78 -20.41 -0.58
N ASP A 17 14.75 -19.77 -1.77
CA ASP A 17 13.94 -18.55 -1.96
C ASP A 17 12.45 -18.93 -2.07
N LEU A 18 11.77 -18.96 -0.92
CA LEU A 18 10.33 -19.23 -0.81
C LEU A 18 9.54 -18.33 -1.76
N LEU A 19 8.53 -18.89 -2.45
CA LEU A 19 7.69 -18.17 -3.42
C LEU A 19 7.38 -16.75 -2.96
N LEU A 20 7.69 -15.78 -3.83
CA LEU A 20 7.88 -14.38 -3.49
C LEU A 20 6.72 -13.81 -2.65
N ARG A 21 5.48 -14.21 -2.93
CA ARG A 21 4.29 -13.73 -2.20
C ARG A 21 4.00 -14.47 -0.90
N MET A 22 4.36 -15.74 -0.79
CA MET A 22 4.11 -16.60 0.37
C MET A 22 5.13 -16.41 1.49
N GLY A 23 6.41 -16.20 1.15
CA GLY A 23 7.50 -16.06 2.12
C GLY A 23 7.25 -14.99 3.20
N LEU A 24 7.82 -15.23 4.38
CA LEU A 24 7.78 -14.28 5.49
C LEU A 24 8.55 -12.99 5.14
N ASN A 25 7.80 -12.02 4.61
CA ASN A 25 8.17 -10.60 4.65
C ASN A 25 8.06 -10.08 6.10
N ASP A 26 9.20 -10.04 6.77
CA ASP A 26 9.45 -9.48 8.11
C ASP A 26 9.66 -7.97 8.12
N ASN A 27 9.64 -7.29 6.96
CA ASN A 27 9.85 -5.84 6.87
C ASN A 27 8.80 -4.95 7.61
N LYS A 28 7.82 -5.54 8.32
CA LYS A 28 6.86 -4.84 9.17
C LYS A 28 7.36 -4.78 10.61
N ALA A 29 7.17 -3.64 11.27
CA ALA A 29 7.51 -3.45 12.68
C ALA A 29 6.97 -4.56 13.60
N GLY A 30 7.79 -4.99 14.57
CA GLY A 30 7.48 -6.06 15.51
C GLY A 30 7.66 -7.46 14.95
N MET A 31 8.44 -7.60 13.87
CA MET A 31 8.76 -8.87 13.20
C MET A 31 10.28 -9.06 12.98
N GLU A 32 11.08 -8.18 13.57
CA GLU A 32 12.53 -8.23 13.58
C GLU A 32 13.03 -9.45 14.37
N GLY A 33 14.13 -10.08 13.93
CA GLY A 33 14.77 -11.20 14.63
C GLY A 33 14.00 -12.53 14.62
N LEU A 34 12.93 -12.66 13.85
CA LEU A 34 12.17 -13.90 13.74
C LEU A 34 12.92 -15.00 12.97
N ASP A 35 12.77 -16.25 13.44
CA ASP A 35 13.19 -17.46 12.74
C ASP A 35 12.38 -17.66 11.44
N LYS A 36 12.94 -17.11 10.35
CA LYS A 36 12.33 -17.15 9.01
C LYS A 36 12.19 -18.56 8.49
N GLU A 37 13.17 -19.42 8.73
CA GLU A 37 13.21 -20.79 8.20
C GLU A 37 12.07 -21.63 8.77
N LYS A 38 11.92 -21.64 10.09
CA LYS A 38 10.83 -22.34 10.78
C LYS A 38 9.46 -21.81 10.40
N ILE A 39 9.29 -20.49 10.34
CA ILE A 39 8.00 -19.88 9.95
C ILE A 39 7.67 -20.20 8.48
N ASN A 40 8.65 -20.07 7.58
CA ASN A 40 8.49 -20.39 6.16
C ASN A 40 8.16 -21.88 5.95
N LYS A 41 8.79 -22.78 6.70
CA LYS A 41 8.49 -24.23 6.69
C LYS A 41 7.02 -24.50 7.02
N ILE A 42 6.50 -23.92 8.10
CA ILE A 42 5.08 -24.07 8.49
C ILE A 42 4.15 -23.49 7.41
N ILE A 43 4.49 -22.34 6.82
CA ILE A 43 3.73 -21.73 5.72
C ILE A 43 3.71 -22.66 4.49
N MET A 44 4.84 -23.28 4.15
CA MET A 44 4.94 -24.21 3.02
C MET A 44 4.16 -25.50 3.26
N GLU A 45 4.33 -26.14 4.42
CA GLU A 45 3.56 -27.32 4.82
C GLU A 45 2.04 -27.05 4.82
N ALA A 46 1.62 -25.84 5.14
CA ALA A 46 0.21 -25.43 5.10
C ALA A 46 -0.33 -25.09 3.70
N THR A 47 0.54 -24.94 2.68
CA THR A 47 0.15 -24.36 1.37
C THR A 47 0.53 -25.22 0.16
N LYS A 48 1.56 -26.09 0.27
CA LYS A 48 2.06 -26.97 -0.80
C LYS A 48 0.92 -27.85 -1.35
N GLY A 49 0.87 -28.00 -2.67
CA GLY A 49 -0.19 -28.75 -3.37
C GLY A 49 -1.52 -28.00 -3.55
N SER A 50 -1.71 -26.82 -2.96
CA SER A 50 -2.94 -26.04 -3.18
C SER A 50 -3.01 -25.40 -4.58
N ARG A 51 -4.24 -25.14 -5.07
CA ARG A 51 -4.46 -24.34 -6.31
C ARG A 51 -3.85 -22.93 -6.23
N PHE A 52 -3.76 -22.36 -5.02
CA PHE A 52 -3.07 -21.08 -4.78
C PHE A 52 -1.56 -21.20 -5.03
N TYR A 53 -0.92 -22.23 -4.45
CA TYR A 53 0.51 -22.51 -4.62
C TYR A 53 0.91 -22.66 -6.10
N GLY A 54 0.13 -23.41 -6.89
CA GLY A 54 0.37 -23.56 -8.32
C GLY A 54 0.34 -22.23 -9.10
N ASN A 55 -0.55 -21.31 -8.73
CA ASN A 55 -0.62 -19.97 -9.34
C ASN A 55 0.52 -19.06 -8.89
N GLU A 56 0.99 -19.18 -7.64
CA GLU A 56 2.16 -18.44 -7.18
C GLU A 56 3.46 -18.95 -7.84
N LEU A 57 3.60 -20.26 -8.07
CA LEU A 57 4.66 -20.82 -8.94
C LEU A 57 4.63 -20.23 -10.35
N LYS A 58 3.44 -20.13 -10.97
CA LYS A 58 3.27 -19.54 -12.31
C LYS A 58 3.71 -18.06 -12.34
N LYS A 59 3.40 -17.29 -11.30
CA LYS A 59 3.83 -15.88 -11.17
C LYS A 59 5.32 -15.76 -10.91
N GLU A 60 5.90 -16.64 -10.09
CA GLU A 60 7.35 -16.67 -9.83
C GLU A 60 8.11 -16.91 -11.14
N LYS A 61 7.69 -17.90 -11.94
CA LYS A 61 8.26 -18.16 -13.27
C LYS A 61 8.14 -16.93 -14.18
N GLN A 62 7.01 -16.23 -14.17
CA GLN A 62 6.84 -15.00 -14.96
C GLN A 62 7.76 -13.85 -14.48
N VAL A 63 7.98 -13.70 -13.18
CA VAL A 63 8.92 -12.71 -12.62
C VAL A 63 10.36 -13.07 -12.99
N ASN A 64 10.75 -14.34 -12.86
CA ASN A 64 12.07 -14.82 -13.23
C ASN A 64 12.34 -14.63 -14.74
N GLN A 65 11.37 -14.90 -15.62
CA GLN A 65 11.50 -14.62 -17.05
C GLN A 65 11.71 -13.14 -17.34
N ARG A 66 11.02 -12.23 -16.64
CA ARG A 66 11.23 -10.78 -16.78
C ARG A 66 12.63 -10.37 -16.33
N ILE A 67 13.18 -11.00 -15.29
CA ILE A 67 14.55 -10.76 -14.83
C ILE A 67 15.55 -11.28 -15.86
N GLU A 68 15.37 -12.49 -16.38
CA GLU A 68 16.22 -13.06 -17.44
C GLU A 68 16.27 -12.15 -18.67
N ASN A 69 15.12 -11.73 -19.19
CA ASN A 69 15.04 -10.82 -20.34
C ASN A 69 15.75 -9.47 -20.06
N MET A 70 15.62 -8.92 -18.85
CA MET A 70 16.30 -7.70 -18.42
C MET A 70 17.82 -7.90 -18.32
N MET A 71 18.28 -9.07 -17.87
CA MET A 71 19.71 -9.41 -17.82
C MET A 71 20.30 -9.63 -19.22
N GLN A 72 19.54 -10.22 -20.15
CA GLN A 72 19.91 -10.30 -21.56
C GLN A 72 20.02 -8.90 -22.20
N GLN A 73 19.08 -7.99 -21.93
CA GLN A 73 19.19 -6.59 -22.35
C GLN A 73 20.42 -5.91 -21.74
N LYS A 74 20.69 -6.11 -20.44
CA LYS A 74 21.90 -5.58 -19.76
C LYS A 74 23.19 -6.03 -20.45
N ALA A 75 23.28 -7.28 -20.87
CA ALA A 75 24.46 -7.83 -21.55
C ALA A 75 24.73 -7.20 -22.93
N GLN A 76 23.72 -6.59 -23.57
CA GLN A 76 23.83 -5.91 -24.86
C GLN A 76 24.19 -4.41 -24.74
N ILE A 77 24.21 -3.84 -23.52
CA ILE A 77 24.53 -2.43 -23.30
C ILE A 77 26.04 -2.21 -23.43
N THR A 78 26.43 -1.38 -24.40
CA THR A 78 27.83 -0.97 -24.60
C THR A 78 28.26 0.09 -23.58
N SER A 79 29.56 0.15 -23.27
CA SER A 79 30.13 1.19 -22.41
C SER A 79 29.90 2.62 -22.97
N GLN A 80 29.77 2.76 -24.30
CA GLN A 80 29.45 4.04 -24.93
C GLN A 80 28.00 4.47 -24.66
N GLN A 81 27.02 3.56 -24.78
CA GLN A 81 25.63 3.82 -24.40
C GLN A 81 25.54 4.15 -22.90
N LEU A 82 26.24 3.41 -22.05
CA LEU A 82 26.25 3.65 -20.60
C LEU A 82 26.84 5.04 -20.25
N ARG A 83 27.96 5.44 -20.87
CA ARG A 83 28.53 6.80 -20.72
C ARG A 83 27.57 7.90 -21.20
N LYS A 84 26.86 7.68 -22.31
CA LYS A 84 25.85 8.63 -22.81
C LYS A 84 24.68 8.77 -21.82
N ALA A 85 24.16 7.64 -21.33
CA ALA A 85 23.12 7.62 -20.32
C ALA A 85 23.55 8.30 -19.02
N GLN A 86 24.78 8.05 -18.55
CA GLN A 86 25.37 8.69 -17.38
C GLN A 86 25.31 10.22 -17.47
N LEU A 87 25.78 10.81 -18.58
CA LEU A 87 25.74 12.27 -18.79
C LEU A 87 24.31 12.83 -18.85
N GLN A 88 23.36 12.08 -19.40
CA GLN A 88 21.94 12.50 -19.47
C GLN A 88 21.28 12.44 -18.09
N VAL A 89 21.49 11.37 -17.34
CA VAL A 89 20.93 11.15 -16.01
C VAL A 89 21.57 12.10 -14.98
N ASP A 90 22.89 12.35 -15.06
CA ASP A 90 23.55 13.32 -14.17
C ASP A 90 23.06 14.74 -14.40
N ARG A 91 22.83 15.14 -15.66
CA ARG A 91 22.21 16.45 -15.98
C ARG A 91 20.80 16.56 -15.38
N PHE A 92 20.03 15.47 -15.37
CA PHE A 92 18.70 15.46 -14.76
C PHE A 92 18.78 15.45 -13.22
N ALA A 93 19.66 14.66 -12.63
CA ALA A 93 19.94 14.64 -11.19
C ALA A 93 20.38 16.02 -10.67
N MET A 94 21.23 16.74 -11.43
CA MET A 94 21.68 18.08 -11.09
C MET A 94 20.51 19.08 -11.05
N LYS A 95 19.55 18.98 -11.97
CA LYS A 95 18.31 19.78 -11.92
C LYS A 95 17.47 19.45 -10.68
N LEU A 96 17.31 18.15 -10.36
CA LEU A 96 16.55 17.72 -9.20
C LEU A 96 17.16 18.20 -7.87
N GLU A 97 18.49 18.15 -7.74
CA GLU A 97 19.22 18.71 -6.59
C GLU A 97 19.11 20.24 -6.51
N GLN A 98 19.18 20.95 -7.64
CA GLN A 98 18.95 22.40 -7.69
C GLN A 98 17.54 22.79 -7.26
N SER A 99 16.54 21.95 -7.54
CA SER A 99 15.14 22.16 -7.11
C SER A 99 14.79 21.55 -5.76
N ARG A 100 15.77 21.11 -4.95
CA ARG A 100 15.50 20.49 -3.65
C ARG A 100 14.94 21.52 -2.66
N ASN A 101 13.64 21.41 -2.35
CA ASN A 101 13.04 22.14 -1.24
C ASN A 101 13.28 21.37 0.08
N LEU A 102 13.73 22.08 1.12
CA LEU A 102 13.87 21.56 2.50
C LEU A 102 13.13 22.42 3.54
N GLU A 103 12.36 23.41 3.09
CA GLU A 103 11.70 24.42 3.93
C GLU A 103 10.44 23.85 4.59
N ASN A 104 9.79 22.89 3.94
CA ASN A 104 8.55 22.30 4.42
C ASN A 104 8.81 21.24 5.50
N THR A 105 8.06 21.29 6.60
CA THR A 105 8.01 20.22 7.60
C THR A 105 6.81 19.33 7.33
N ILE A 106 7.06 18.17 6.71
CA ILE A 106 6.05 17.16 6.44
C ILE A 106 6.02 16.13 7.56
N VAL A 107 4.82 15.86 8.07
CA VAL A 107 4.55 14.82 9.06
C VAL A 107 3.76 13.70 8.40
N HIS A 108 4.14 12.46 8.65
CA HIS A 108 3.31 11.28 8.40
C HIS A 108 2.85 10.69 9.74
N VAL A 109 1.54 10.46 9.88
CA VAL A 109 0.91 9.82 11.04
C VAL A 109 0.36 8.47 10.62
N ASP A 110 0.60 7.42 11.42
CA ASP A 110 0.24 6.03 11.13
C ASP A 110 -0.28 5.36 12.44
N MET A 111 -1.53 4.91 12.48
CA MET A 111 -2.13 4.38 13.71
C MET A 111 -1.68 2.94 14.02
N ASP A 112 -1.13 2.76 15.22
CA ASP A 112 -0.34 1.58 15.49
C ASP A 112 -1.18 0.29 15.66
N ALA A 113 -0.94 -0.69 14.79
CA ALA A 113 -1.74 -1.92 14.66
C ALA A 113 -3.27 -1.69 14.57
N PHE A 114 -3.69 -0.53 14.02
CA PHE A 114 -4.99 0.13 14.21
C PHE A 114 -6.19 -0.76 14.59
N TYR A 115 -6.70 -1.61 13.68
CA TYR A 115 -7.92 -2.39 13.96
C TYR A 115 -7.77 -3.31 15.19
N ALA A 116 -6.61 -3.92 15.39
CA ALA A 116 -6.36 -4.77 16.55
C ALA A 116 -6.27 -3.93 17.84
N ALA A 117 -5.67 -2.74 17.79
CA ALA A 117 -5.64 -1.82 18.92
C ALA A 117 -7.05 -1.35 19.35
N VAL A 118 -7.94 -1.10 18.38
CA VAL A 118 -9.36 -0.75 18.67
C VAL A 118 -10.07 -1.90 19.37
N GLU A 119 -9.94 -3.15 18.91
CA GLU A 119 -10.60 -4.28 19.59
C GLU A 119 -9.96 -4.61 20.96
N MET A 120 -8.64 -4.41 21.13
CA MET A 120 -7.97 -4.54 22.45
C MET A 120 -8.41 -3.47 23.45
N ARG A 121 -8.69 -2.25 22.97
CA ARG A 121 -9.24 -1.14 23.78
C ARG A 121 -10.67 -1.43 24.24
N ASP A 122 -11.50 -1.92 23.32
CA ASP A 122 -12.92 -2.18 23.57
C ASP A 122 -13.14 -3.49 24.36
N ASN A 123 -12.22 -4.45 24.28
CA ASN A 123 -12.20 -5.67 25.08
C ASN A 123 -10.83 -5.88 25.75
N PRO A 124 -10.65 -5.39 27.00
CA PRO A 124 -9.39 -5.52 27.74
C PRO A 124 -8.88 -6.95 27.93
N GLN A 125 -9.74 -7.97 27.85
CA GLN A 125 -9.32 -9.38 27.95
C GLN A 125 -8.44 -9.85 26.78
N LEU A 126 -8.33 -9.05 25.72
CA LEU A 126 -7.48 -9.29 24.55
C LEU A 126 -6.09 -8.66 24.66
N LYS A 127 -5.87 -7.74 25.61
CA LYS A 127 -4.69 -6.87 25.66
C LYS A 127 -3.37 -7.64 25.61
N ASP A 128 -3.23 -8.64 26.48
CA ASP A 128 -1.98 -9.40 26.66
C ASP A 128 -1.97 -10.72 25.86
N LYS A 129 -2.86 -10.86 24.85
CA LYS A 129 -3.02 -12.07 24.04
C LYS A 129 -2.60 -11.81 22.59
N PRO A 130 -2.09 -12.80 21.85
CA PRO A 130 -1.89 -12.67 20.41
C PRO A 130 -3.26 -12.61 19.72
N ILE A 131 -3.55 -11.49 19.05
CA ILE A 131 -4.79 -11.31 18.29
C ILE A 131 -4.54 -10.87 16.84
N ALA A 132 -5.50 -11.19 15.98
CA ALA A 132 -5.59 -10.65 14.63
C ALA A 132 -7.03 -10.28 14.28
N VAL A 133 -7.21 -9.26 13.44
CA VAL A 133 -8.52 -8.84 12.93
C VAL A 133 -8.70 -9.38 11.52
N GLY A 134 -9.84 -10.03 11.25
CA GLY A 134 -10.16 -10.61 9.95
C GLY A 134 -11.00 -11.89 10.08
N SER A 135 -10.66 -12.91 9.31
CA SER A 135 -11.31 -14.23 9.34
C SER A 135 -10.31 -15.37 9.13
N VAL A 136 -10.77 -16.61 9.25
CA VAL A 136 -9.99 -17.82 8.90
C VAL A 136 -9.46 -17.76 7.46
N SER A 137 -10.18 -17.09 6.55
CA SER A 137 -9.78 -16.93 5.14
C SER A 137 -8.69 -15.86 4.93
N MET A 138 -8.72 -14.75 5.67
CA MET A 138 -7.76 -13.65 5.50
C MET A 138 -7.71 -12.73 6.72
N LEU A 139 -6.51 -12.33 7.14
CA LEU A 139 -6.27 -11.36 8.20
C LEU A 139 -6.00 -9.96 7.63
N SER A 140 -6.71 -8.96 8.14
CA SER A 140 -6.50 -7.53 7.84
C SER A 140 -5.28 -6.98 8.58
N THR A 141 -5.13 -7.29 9.87
CA THR A 141 -3.97 -6.90 10.69
C THR A 141 -3.79 -7.80 11.91
N SER A 142 -2.68 -7.65 12.62
CA SER A 142 -2.34 -8.36 13.85
C SER A 142 -1.65 -7.45 14.87
N ASN A 143 -1.88 -7.71 16.15
CA ASN A 143 -1.19 -7.00 17.24
C ASN A 143 0.27 -7.48 17.37
N TYR A 144 1.09 -6.70 18.09
CA TYR A 144 2.51 -7.00 18.27
C TYR A 144 2.78 -8.36 18.94
N HIS A 145 1.91 -8.81 19.86
CA HIS A 145 2.01 -10.15 20.45
C HIS A 145 1.88 -11.26 19.39
N ALA A 146 0.95 -11.14 18.44
CA ALA A 146 0.81 -12.10 17.34
C ALA A 146 1.93 -11.98 16.29
N ARG A 147 2.44 -10.77 16.01
CA ARG A 147 3.56 -10.54 15.07
C ARG A 147 4.83 -11.30 15.45
N ARG A 148 5.09 -11.49 16.75
CA ARG A 148 6.19 -12.33 17.28
C ARG A 148 6.13 -13.81 16.87
N PHE A 149 4.99 -14.29 16.34
CA PHE A 149 4.83 -15.64 15.78
C PHE A 149 4.89 -15.66 14.24
N GLY A 150 5.22 -14.53 13.59
CA GLY A 150 5.14 -14.37 12.14
C GLY A 150 3.74 -14.03 11.62
N VAL A 151 2.72 -13.93 12.48
CA VAL A 151 1.34 -13.62 12.09
C VAL A 151 1.21 -12.16 11.66
N ARG A 152 0.75 -11.92 10.42
CA ARG A 152 0.65 -10.56 9.85
C ARG A 152 -0.58 -10.36 8.96
N ALA A 153 -0.83 -9.09 8.64
CA ALA A 153 -1.74 -8.67 7.56
C ALA A 153 -1.48 -9.42 6.24
N ALA A 154 -2.56 -9.69 5.49
CA ALA A 154 -2.58 -10.44 4.24
C ALA A 154 -2.12 -11.92 4.34
N MET A 155 -2.10 -12.49 5.56
CA MET A 155 -1.95 -13.92 5.81
C MET A 155 -3.34 -14.57 5.96
N PRO A 156 -3.59 -15.78 5.45
CA PRO A 156 -4.79 -16.55 5.78
C PRO A 156 -4.84 -16.92 7.26
N GLY A 157 -5.99 -16.74 7.91
CA GLY A 157 -6.17 -17.02 9.34
C GLY A 157 -5.89 -18.48 9.72
N PHE A 158 -6.17 -19.45 8.84
CA PHE A 158 -5.82 -20.86 9.08
C PHE A 158 -4.30 -21.13 9.12
N ILE A 159 -3.50 -20.37 8.36
CA ILE A 159 -2.03 -20.45 8.43
C ILE A 159 -1.54 -19.76 9.70
N ALA A 160 -2.10 -18.60 10.03
CA ALA A 160 -1.78 -17.88 11.25
C ALA A 160 -2.06 -18.71 12.52
N LYS A 161 -3.15 -19.51 12.52
CA LYS A 161 -3.46 -20.50 13.56
C LYS A 161 -2.47 -21.65 13.67
N LYS A 162 -1.78 -22.05 12.59
CA LYS A 162 -0.68 -23.03 12.65
C LYS A 162 0.59 -22.43 13.24
N LEU A 163 0.86 -21.14 12.97
CA LEU A 163 1.99 -20.41 13.56
C LEU A 163 1.77 -20.07 15.05
N CYS A 164 0.51 -19.80 15.43
CA CYS A 164 0.11 -19.43 16.78
C CYS A 164 -1.25 -20.08 17.11
N PRO A 165 -1.28 -21.30 17.67
CA PRO A 165 -2.53 -22.02 17.99
C PRO A 165 -3.47 -21.22 18.89
N GLN A 166 -2.90 -20.48 19.84
CA GLN A 166 -3.59 -19.61 20.80
C GLN A 166 -4.05 -18.25 20.24
N LEU A 167 -3.80 -17.95 18.97
CA LEU A 167 -4.21 -16.71 18.31
C LEU A 167 -5.73 -16.51 18.38
N ILE A 168 -6.20 -15.33 18.81
CA ILE A 168 -7.62 -14.97 18.73
C ILE A 168 -7.85 -14.21 17.42
N ILE A 169 -8.78 -14.68 16.60
CA ILE A 169 -9.20 -14.00 15.36
C ILE A 169 -10.51 -13.27 15.64
N VAL A 170 -10.50 -11.95 15.58
CA VAL A 170 -11.66 -11.08 15.82
C VAL A 170 -12.25 -10.62 14.48
N PRO A 171 -13.58 -10.74 14.24
CA PRO A 171 -14.21 -10.19 13.05
C PRO A 171 -14.03 -8.67 12.92
N PRO A 172 -13.86 -8.11 11.72
CA PRO A 172 -13.66 -6.68 11.53
C PRO A 172 -14.95 -5.87 11.77
N ASN A 173 -14.86 -4.78 12.52
CA ASN A 173 -15.93 -3.81 12.72
C ASN A 173 -15.59 -2.46 12.07
N PHE A 174 -15.90 -2.32 10.78
CA PHE A 174 -15.53 -1.15 10.00
C PHE A 174 -16.21 0.16 10.44
N ASP A 175 -17.36 0.11 11.12
CA ASP A 175 -18.02 1.32 11.63
C ASP A 175 -17.29 1.88 12.86
N LYS A 176 -16.83 1.01 13.77
CA LYS A 176 -15.90 1.43 14.84
C LYS A 176 -14.63 2.04 14.25
N TYR A 177 -14.03 1.41 13.25
CA TYR A 177 -12.77 1.89 12.66
C TYR A 177 -12.96 3.23 11.94
N ARG A 178 -14.08 3.44 11.25
CA ARG A 178 -14.46 4.74 10.68
C ARG A 178 -14.67 5.81 11.76
N ALA A 179 -15.33 5.47 12.87
CA ALA A 179 -15.55 6.42 13.97
C ALA A 179 -14.23 6.88 14.60
N VAL A 180 -13.33 5.95 14.94
CA VAL A 180 -12.02 6.29 15.52
C VAL A 180 -11.12 7.04 14.51
N SER A 181 -11.18 6.68 13.22
CA SER A 181 -10.50 7.45 12.16
C SER A 181 -10.98 8.90 12.10
N LYS A 182 -12.29 9.14 12.27
CA LYS A 182 -12.87 10.49 12.31
C LYS A 182 -12.38 11.28 13.52
N GLU A 183 -12.37 10.68 14.71
CA GLU A 183 -11.85 11.31 15.94
C GLU A 183 -10.38 11.77 15.77
N VAL A 184 -9.53 10.93 15.16
CA VAL A 184 -8.13 11.31 14.90
C VAL A 184 -8.03 12.40 13.83
N LYS A 185 -8.80 12.30 12.75
CA LYS A 185 -8.83 13.31 11.67
C LYS A 185 -9.32 14.68 12.13
N GLU A 186 -10.20 14.74 13.13
CA GLU A 186 -10.62 15.99 13.77
C GLU A 186 -9.43 16.67 14.48
N ILE A 187 -8.54 15.91 15.14
CA ILE A 187 -7.30 16.44 15.76
C ILE A 187 -6.28 16.85 14.69
N LEU A 188 -6.08 16.06 13.63
CA LEU A 188 -5.11 16.38 12.57
C LEU A 188 -5.44 17.71 11.86
N ALA A 189 -6.72 18.02 11.71
CA ALA A 189 -7.20 19.27 11.12
C ALA A 189 -6.82 20.54 11.93
N GLU A 190 -6.45 20.40 13.20
CA GLU A 190 -5.94 21.51 14.03
C GLU A 190 -4.49 21.90 13.68
N TYR A 191 -3.72 20.99 13.06
CA TYR A 191 -2.32 21.20 12.68
C TYR A 191 -2.13 21.49 11.19
N ASP A 192 -2.99 20.90 10.34
CA ASP A 192 -3.06 21.20 8.90
C ASP A 192 -4.52 20.99 8.43
N PRO A 193 -5.27 22.07 8.13
CA PRO A 193 -6.65 21.94 7.66
C PRO A 193 -6.77 21.39 6.21
N ASN A 194 -5.64 21.20 5.51
CA ASN A 194 -5.55 20.60 4.18
C ASN A 194 -4.86 19.23 4.18
N PHE A 195 -4.70 18.59 5.35
CA PHE A 195 -4.02 17.31 5.49
C PHE A 195 -4.56 16.24 4.51
N MET A 196 -3.67 15.38 4.02
CA MET A 196 -3.99 14.34 3.04
C MET A 196 -4.22 13.00 3.75
N ALA A 197 -5.46 12.51 3.73
CA ALA A 197 -5.83 11.24 4.38
C ALA A 197 -5.62 10.05 3.42
N MET A 198 -4.62 9.20 3.69
CA MET A 198 -4.31 8.06 2.82
C MET A 198 -5.24 6.86 3.05
N SER A 199 -5.64 6.62 4.30
CA SER A 199 -6.48 5.49 4.69
C SER A 199 -7.39 5.85 5.89
N LEU A 200 -7.80 4.86 6.69
CA LEU A 200 -8.42 5.11 7.99
C LEU A 200 -7.35 5.43 9.07
N ASP A 201 -6.14 4.90 8.91
CA ASP A 201 -5.03 4.89 9.85
C ASP A 201 -3.81 5.75 9.44
N GLU A 202 -3.65 6.11 8.17
CA GLU A 202 -2.51 6.87 7.65
C GLU A 202 -2.92 8.25 7.09
N ALA A 203 -2.11 9.28 7.38
CA ALA A 203 -2.28 10.65 6.88
C ALA A 203 -0.95 11.42 6.78
N TYR A 204 -0.86 12.36 5.84
CA TYR A 204 0.22 13.37 5.79
C TYR A 204 -0.30 14.75 6.16
N LEU A 205 0.53 15.54 6.84
CA LEU A 205 0.30 16.94 7.19
C LEU A 205 1.50 17.79 6.73
N ASN A 206 1.24 19.00 6.25
CA ASN A 206 2.27 20.04 6.11
C ASN A 206 2.10 21.06 7.24
N ILE A 207 2.87 20.89 8.31
CA ILE A 207 2.74 21.70 9.53
C ILE A 207 3.59 22.98 9.51
N THR A 208 4.18 23.35 8.36
CA THR A 208 5.12 24.47 8.25
C THR A 208 4.49 25.78 8.75
N GLN A 209 3.30 26.12 8.25
CA GLN A 209 2.55 27.30 8.70
C GLN A 209 2.20 27.23 10.19
N HIS A 210 1.78 26.06 10.70
CA HIS A 210 1.46 25.87 12.12
C HIS A 210 2.68 26.10 13.02
N LEU A 211 3.87 25.67 12.59
CA LEU A 211 5.12 25.91 13.32
C LEU A 211 5.51 27.39 13.35
N GLU A 212 5.31 28.11 12.25
CA GLU A 212 5.52 29.58 12.19
C GLU A 212 4.56 30.33 13.10
N GLU A 213 3.26 30.04 13.02
CA GLU A 213 2.24 30.66 13.87
C GLU A 213 2.50 30.37 15.37
N ARG A 214 2.89 29.13 15.69
CA ARG A 214 3.17 28.67 17.06
C ARG A 214 4.34 29.40 17.71
N GLN A 215 5.32 29.93 16.97
CA GLN A 215 6.41 30.73 17.54
C GLN A 215 5.89 31.96 18.28
N ASN A 216 4.78 32.55 17.80
CA ASN A 216 4.14 33.73 18.38
C ASN A 216 3.17 33.40 19.53
N TRP A 217 3.01 32.12 19.90
CA TRP A 217 2.08 31.74 20.96
C TRP A 217 2.65 31.95 22.37
N PRO A 218 1.80 32.30 23.36
CA PRO A 218 2.17 32.26 24.77
C PRO A 218 2.86 30.96 25.18
N GLU A 219 3.84 31.05 26.07
CA GLU A 219 4.73 29.92 26.43
C GLU A 219 3.98 28.78 27.14
N ASP A 220 2.91 29.09 27.88
CA ASP A 220 1.95 28.14 28.43
C ASP A 220 1.20 27.37 27.32
N LYS A 221 0.72 28.07 26.28
CA LYS A 221 0.05 27.44 25.12
C LYS A 221 1.01 26.59 24.28
N ARG A 222 2.27 27.01 24.13
CA ARG A 222 3.32 26.21 23.49
C ARG A 222 3.62 24.90 24.23
N ARG A 223 3.28 24.82 25.52
CA ARG A 223 3.48 23.66 26.43
C ARG A 223 2.23 22.82 26.69
N TYR A 224 1.09 23.13 26.09
CA TYR A 224 -0.17 22.42 26.34
C TYR A 224 -0.25 21.08 25.57
N PHE A 225 -1.02 20.10 26.06
CA PHE A 225 -1.09 18.76 25.48
C PHE A 225 -2.54 18.15 25.46
N ILE A 226 -3.12 17.67 24.31
CA ILE A 226 -4.33 16.77 24.13
C ILE A 226 -4.26 15.39 23.28
N LYS A 227 -4.26 14.16 23.86
CA LYS A 227 -3.90 12.79 23.34
C LYS A 227 -5.09 12.08 22.73
N THR A 228 -4.77 11.39 21.65
CA THR A 228 -5.41 10.15 21.22
C THR A 228 -5.48 9.13 22.37
N ARG A 229 -6.56 8.33 22.43
CA ARG A 229 -6.58 7.14 23.31
C ARG A 229 -5.82 5.95 22.73
N ASN A 230 -5.23 6.13 21.55
CA ASN A 230 -4.59 5.10 20.74
C ASN A 230 -3.14 5.57 20.44
N PRO A 231 -2.14 4.66 20.49
CA PRO A 231 -0.78 4.95 20.01
C PRO A 231 -0.77 5.38 18.54
N VAL A 232 0.11 6.33 18.20
CA VAL A 232 0.28 6.86 16.84
C VAL A 232 1.76 7.03 16.54
N GLU A 233 2.13 6.71 15.30
CA GLU A 233 3.52 6.64 14.86
C GLU A 233 3.82 7.83 13.95
N ILE A 234 4.90 8.56 14.25
CA ILE A 234 5.13 9.89 13.67
C ILE A 234 6.47 9.97 12.97
N GLY A 235 6.44 10.21 11.67
CA GLY A 235 7.62 10.48 10.86
C GLY A 235 7.66 11.94 10.43
N ILE A 236 8.73 12.65 10.78
CA ILE A 236 8.91 14.07 10.47
C ILE A 236 10.08 14.21 9.49
N ALA A 237 9.84 14.78 8.32
CA ALA A 237 10.90 14.97 7.32
C ALA A 237 10.59 16.10 6.33
N PRO A 238 11.55 16.51 5.48
CA PRO A 238 11.33 17.57 4.50
C PRO A 238 10.37 17.23 3.34
N ASN A 239 9.97 15.96 3.19
CA ASN A 239 9.06 15.51 2.14
C ASN A 239 8.29 14.23 2.54
N THR A 240 7.19 13.96 1.83
CA THR A 240 6.29 12.82 2.11
C THR A 240 6.98 11.45 2.06
N MET A 241 7.89 11.23 1.11
CA MET A 241 8.57 9.95 0.94
C MET A 241 9.41 9.62 2.18
N LEU A 242 10.24 10.57 2.62
CA LEU A 242 11.03 10.43 3.84
C LEU A 242 10.16 10.33 5.09
N ALA A 243 9.10 11.16 5.21
CA ALA A 243 8.22 11.17 6.36
C ALA A 243 7.56 9.79 6.59
N LYS A 244 7.10 9.12 5.51
CA LYS A 244 6.56 7.75 5.63
C LYS A 244 7.58 6.78 6.20
N VAL A 245 8.80 6.76 5.65
CA VAL A 245 9.87 5.87 6.10
C VAL A 245 10.24 6.14 7.56
N CYS A 246 10.24 7.41 7.99
CA CYS A 246 10.47 7.79 9.39
C CYS A 246 9.41 7.23 10.33
N SER A 247 8.12 7.29 9.95
CA SER A 247 7.03 6.76 10.79
C SER A 247 7.12 5.24 11.00
N ASP A 248 7.73 4.49 10.07
CA ASP A 248 7.95 3.04 10.19
C ASP A 248 9.27 2.67 10.91
N LYS A 249 10.09 3.64 11.35
CA LYS A 249 11.44 3.39 11.90
C LYS A 249 11.46 3.06 13.40
N ASN A 250 10.64 3.73 14.20
CA ASN A 250 10.66 3.64 15.67
C ASN A 250 9.41 2.98 16.29
N LYS A 251 8.57 2.31 15.48
CA LYS A 251 7.38 1.59 15.94
C LYS A 251 7.75 0.42 16.90
N PRO A 252 6.96 0.10 17.95
CA PRO A 252 5.68 0.69 18.34
C PRO A 252 5.78 1.97 19.19
N ASP A 253 4.76 2.83 19.10
CA ASP A 253 4.52 4.07 19.90
C ASP A 253 5.70 5.06 19.86
N GLY A 254 6.25 5.31 18.66
CA GLY A 254 7.48 6.07 18.46
C GLY A 254 7.40 7.21 17.43
N GLN A 255 8.47 8.01 17.41
CA GLN A 255 8.67 9.08 16.43
C GLN A 255 10.09 9.06 15.87
N TYR A 256 10.29 9.55 14.65
CA TYR A 256 11.61 9.83 14.09
C TYR A 256 11.61 11.09 13.22
N GLN A 257 12.65 11.91 13.35
CA GLN A 257 12.84 13.13 12.56
C GLN A 257 14.11 13.07 11.71
N ILE A 258 14.01 13.50 10.46
CA ILE A 258 15.16 13.93 9.65
C ILE A 258 15.19 15.45 9.66
N LEU A 259 16.30 16.03 10.11
CA LEU A 259 16.50 17.48 10.13
C LEU A 259 16.47 18.07 8.71
N PRO A 260 15.99 19.32 8.52
CA PRO A 260 15.82 19.96 7.21
C PRO A 260 17.14 20.47 6.61
N ASN A 261 18.16 19.60 6.53
CA ASN A 261 19.41 19.87 5.84
C ASN A 261 19.80 18.68 4.94
N ARG A 262 20.53 18.97 3.85
CA ARG A 262 20.88 17.95 2.85
C ARG A 262 21.73 16.82 3.43
N GLN A 263 22.60 17.09 4.40
CA GLN A 263 23.49 16.09 4.98
C GLN A 263 22.69 15.02 5.75
N ALA A 264 21.79 15.45 6.65
CA ALA A 264 20.90 14.54 7.39
C ALA A 264 20.00 13.69 6.48
N VAL A 265 19.52 14.26 5.36
CA VAL A 265 18.78 13.50 4.34
C VAL A 265 19.66 12.42 3.69
N MET A 266 20.89 12.76 3.31
CA MET A 266 21.81 11.82 2.65
C MET A 266 22.30 10.73 3.60
N ASP A 267 22.61 11.07 4.85
CA ASP A 267 23.01 10.11 5.88
C ASP A 267 21.90 9.10 6.19
N PHE A 268 20.65 9.55 6.21
CA PHE A 268 19.49 8.66 6.36
C PHE A 268 19.27 7.76 5.13
N ILE A 269 19.46 8.30 3.92
CA ILE A 269 19.21 7.61 2.65
C ILE A 269 20.28 6.55 2.36
N LYS A 270 21.54 6.82 2.68
CA LYS A 270 22.71 6.03 2.29
C LYS A 270 22.50 4.52 2.43
N ASP A 271 22.26 4.08 3.66
CA ASP A 271 22.14 2.66 4.01
C ASP A 271 20.67 2.18 4.05
N LEU A 272 19.71 2.99 3.59
CA LEU A 272 18.29 2.66 3.59
C LEU A 272 17.99 1.52 2.58
N PRO A 273 17.42 0.37 3.02
CA PRO A 273 17.04 -0.68 2.09
C PRO A 273 15.91 -0.22 1.18
N ILE A 274 16.05 -0.42 -0.14
CA ILE A 274 15.06 0.02 -1.15
C ILE A 274 13.64 -0.47 -0.82
N ARG A 275 13.53 -1.64 -0.18
CA ARG A 275 12.26 -2.29 0.15
C ARG A 275 11.45 -1.56 1.24
N LYS A 276 12.08 -0.68 2.03
CA LYS A 276 11.40 0.18 3.02
C LYS A 276 10.73 1.40 2.37
N VAL A 277 11.06 1.73 1.12
CA VAL A 277 10.49 2.88 0.41
C VAL A 277 9.11 2.56 -0.16
N SER A 278 8.12 3.41 0.11
CA SER A 278 6.75 3.25 -0.39
C SER A 278 6.71 3.31 -1.91
N GLY A 279 6.23 2.22 -2.54
CA GLY A 279 6.20 2.00 -4.00
C GLY A 279 7.16 0.90 -4.48
N ILE A 280 8.20 0.56 -3.72
CA ILE A 280 9.07 -0.60 -4.03
C ILE A 280 8.48 -1.87 -3.40
N GLY A 281 7.63 -2.54 -4.19
CA GLY A 281 7.07 -3.85 -3.87
C GLY A 281 8.02 -5.01 -4.19
N LYS A 282 7.70 -6.21 -3.69
CA LYS A 282 8.53 -7.43 -3.79
C LYS A 282 9.06 -7.75 -5.20
N VAL A 283 8.27 -7.48 -6.26
CA VAL A 283 8.69 -7.74 -7.65
C VAL A 283 9.78 -6.77 -8.08
N THR A 284 9.59 -5.47 -7.84
CA THR A 284 10.59 -4.43 -8.13
C THR A 284 11.85 -4.65 -7.30
N GLU A 285 11.71 -5.03 -6.03
CA GLU A 285 12.81 -5.44 -5.16
C GLU A 285 13.62 -6.60 -5.77
N LYS A 286 12.98 -7.70 -6.22
CA LYS A 286 13.70 -8.85 -6.81
C LYS A 286 14.37 -8.48 -8.14
N MET A 287 13.75 -7.63 -8.96
CA MET A 287 14.37 -7.12 -10.20
C MET A 287 15.60 -6.26 -9.90
N LEU A 288 15.52 -5.33 -8.93
CA LEU A 288 16.66 -4.49 -8.53
C LEU A 288 17.78 -5.32 -7.87
N LYS A 289 17.44 -6.30 -7.04
CA LYS A 289 18.40 -7.26 -6.45
C LYS A 289 19.17 -8.05 -7.52
N ALA A 290 18.52 -8.45 -8.62
CA ALA A 290 19.20 -9.11 -9.74
C ALA A 290 20.23 -8.19 -10.46
N LEU A 291 20.15 -6.88 -10.27
CA LEU A 291 21.14 -5.90 -10.72
C LEU A 291 22.22 -5.59 -9.68
N GLY A 292 22.16 -6.20 -8.49
CA GLY A 292 23.05 -5.94 -7.36
C GLY A 292 22.59 -4.78 -6.45
N ILE A 293 21.32 -4.34 -6.55
CA ILE A 293 20.81 -3.16 -5.84
C ILE A 293 19.99 -3.60 -4.61
N VAL A 294 20.43 -3.18 -3.41
CA VAL A 294 19.76 -3.45 -2.13
C VAL A 294 19.45 -2.17 -1.36
N THR A 295 20.32 -1.17 -1.44
CA THR A 295 20.23 0.14 -0.77
C THR A 295 19.90 1.27 -1.74
N CYS A 296 19.49 2.42 -1.21
CA CYS A 296 19.33 3.63 -2.01
C CYS A 296 20.67 4.17 -2.56
N THR A 297 21.81 3.90 -1.92
CA THR A 297 23.13 4.19 -2.50
C THR A 297 23.39 3.34 -3.76
N ASP A 298 23.11 2.03 -3.74
CA ASP A 298 23.25 1.19 -4.94
C ASP A 298 22.33 1.69 -6.08
N LEU A 299 21.13 2.14 -5.71
CA LEU A 299 20.13 2.70 -6.64
C LEU A 299 20.64 3.99 -7.29
N TYR A 300 21.37 4.84 -6.57
CA TYR A 300 22.05 6.01 -7.13
C TYR A 300 23.24 5.62 -8.02
N GLN A 301 24.07 4.67 -7.58
CA GLN A 301 25.25 4.22 -8.35
C GLN A 301 24.85 3.65 -9.71
N GLN A 302 23.77 2.86 -9.77
CA GLN A 302 23.29 2.22 -10.99
C GLN A 302 22.37 3.11 -11.86
N ARG A 303 22.19 4.41 -11.53
CA ARG A 303 21.20 5.30 -12.17
C ARG A 303 21.24 5.34 -13.71
N ALA A 304 22.43 5.29 -14.32
CA ALA A 304 22.59 5.25 -15.77
C ALA A 304 22.11 3.92 -16.38
N LEU A 305 22.45 2.78 -15.75
CA LEU A 305 21.97 1.47 -16.16
C LEU A 305 20.44 1.37 -16.01
N LEU A 306 19.90 1.90 -14.91
CA LEU A 306 18.45 1.93 -14.68
C LEU A 306 17.70 2.71 -15.76
N SER A 307 18.25 3.81 -16.27
CA SER A 307 17.64 4.57 -17.37
C SER A 307 17.59 3.84 -18.73
N LEU A 308 18.40 2.78 -18.89
CA LEU A 308 18.43 1.96 -20.11
C LEU A 308 17.56 0.69 -19.99
N LEU A 309 17.31 0.21 -18.77
CA LEU A 309 16.56 -1.03 -18.51
C LEU A 309 15.09 -0.80 -18.11
N PHE A 310 14.74 0.40 -17.61
CA PHE A 310 13.41 0.71 -17.11
C PHE A 310 12.76 1.87 -17.87
N SER A 311 11.42 1.93 -17.85
CA SER A 311 10.68 3.05 -18.43
C SER A 311 11.04 4.38 -17.76
N GLU A 312 10.83 5.49 -18.47
CA GLU A 312 11.15 6.83 -17.99
C GLU A 312 10.58 7.14 -16.61
N THR A 313 9.28 6.89 -16.42
CA THR A 313 8.59 7.02 -15.14
C THR A 313 9.25 6.22 -14.01
N SER A 314 9.79 5.04 -14.31
CA SER A 314 10.38 4.14 -13.32
C SER A 314 11.77 4.61 -12.90
N TRP A 315 12.67 4.90 -13.85
CA TRP A 315 14.03 5.32 -13.51
C TRP A 315 14.06 6.74 -12.91
N GLN A 316 13.18 7.64 -13.34
CA GLN A 316 13.04 8.96 -12.72
C GLN A 316 12.57 8.82 -11.26
N TYR A 317 11.58 7.95 -10.99
CA TYR A 317 11.14 7.65 -9.63
C TYR A 317 12.29 7.05 -8.78
N PHE A 318 13.05 6.10 -9.31
CA PHE A 318 14.23 5.55 -8.61
C PHE A 318 15.31 6.61 -8.32
N LEU A 319 15.52 7.57 -9.22
CA LEU A 319 16.45 8.67 -8.99
C LEU A 319 15.95 9.63 -7.90
N HIS A 320 14.65 9.94 -7.83
CA HIS A 320 14.09 10.73 -6.74
C HIS A 320 14.33 10.04 -5.38
N ILE A 321 14.04 8.74 -5.30
CA ILE A 321 14.30 7.94 -4.10
C ILE A 321 15.77 8.00 -3.69
N SER A 322 16.68 7.75 -4.63
CA SER A 322 18.12 7.67 -4.35
C SER A 322 18.75 9.02 -3.98
N LEU A 323 18.07 10.13 -4.29
CA LEU A 323 18.40 11.50 -3.85
C LEU A 323 17.62 11.94 -2.59
N GLY A 324 16.79 11.10 -1.98
CA GLY A 324 15.97 11.48 -0.82
C GLY A 324 14.89 12.52 -1.13
N LEU A 325 14.38 12.55 -2.37
CA LEU A 325 13.37 13.49 -2.85
C LEU A 325 11.96 12.86 -2.82
N GLY A 326 10.96 13.72 -2.65
CA GLY A 326 9.54 13.39 -2.65
C GLY A 326 8.71 14.67 -2.68
N SER A 327 7.38 14.57 -2.60
CA SER A 327 6.52 15.75 -2.57
C SER A 327 6.74 16.57 -1.30
N THR A 328 7.02 17.87 -1.44
CA THR A 328 7.06 18.84 -0.33
C THR A 328 5.76 19.61 -0.18
N ASN A 329 4.78 19.38 -1.06
CA ASN A 329 3.44 19.93 -1.00
C ASN A 329 2.41 18.80 -0.96
N LEU A 330 1.29 19.02 -0.28
CA LEU A 330 0.16 18.09 -0.23
C LEU A 330 -0.93 18.60 -1.19
N GLU A 331 -1.23 17.81 -2.22
CA GLU A 331 -2.41 18.05 -3.04
C GLU A 331 -3.67 17.68 -2.25
N ARG A 332 -4.77 18.43 -2.44
CA ARG A 332 -6.06 18.04 -1.86
C ARG A 332 -6.56 16.74 -2.51
N ASP A 333 -7.34 15.96 -1.75
CA ASP A 333 -7.96 14.72 -2.21
C ASP A 333 -8.59 14.86 -3.61
N GLY A 334 -7.97 14.17 -4.58
CA GLY A 334 -8.38 14.21 -5.98
C GLY A 334 -9.69 13.47 -6.23
N GLU A 335 -10.37 13.81 -7.33
CA GLU A 335 -11.64 13.18 -7.69
C GLU A 335 -11.49 11.66 -7.95
N ARG A 336 -12.42 10.87 -7.40
CA ARG A 336 -12.42 9.40 -7.53
C ARG A 336 -12.47 8.99 -9.01
N LYS A 337 -11.48 8.21 -9.45
CA LYS A 337 -11.35 7.72 -10.85
C LYS A 337 -12.15 6.45 -11.14
N SER A 338 -12.45 5.64 -10.13
CA SER A 338 -13.22 4.40 -10.26
C SER A 338 -13.82 3.94 -8.94
N MET A 339 -14.91 3.19 -9.02
CA MET A 339 -15.58 2.50 -7.91
C MET A 339 -15.83 1.03 -8.31
N SER A 340 -15.77 0.11 -7.36
CA SER A 340 -15.86 -1.33 -7.64
C SER A 340 -16.30 -2.12 -6.42
N VAL A 341 -17.05 -3.19 -6.65
CA VAL A 341 -17.40 -4.21 -5.65
C VAL A 341 -16.81 -5.53 -6.14
N GLU A 342 -16.16 -6.31 -5.25
CA GLU A 342 -15.74 -7.68 -5.58
C GLU A 342 -15.92 -8.63 -4.40
N ARG A 343 -16.38 -9.84 -4.68
CA ARG A 343 -16.67 -10.85 -3.67
C ARG A 343 -15.91 -12.14 -3.98
N THR A 344 -15.28 -12.72 -2.97
CA THR A 344 -14.72 -14.08 -3.04
C THR A 344 -15.73 -15.05 -2.44
N PHE A 345 -15.96 -16.18 -3.11
CA PHE A 345 -16.97 -17.18 -2.75
C PHE A 345 -16.39 -18.60 -2.90
N SER A 346 -17.19 -19.62 -2.59
CA SER A 346 -16.95 -21.01 -2.96
C SER A 346 -16.90 -21.18 -4.49
N GLU A 347 -16.74 -22.39 -5.01
CA GLU A 347 -16.78 -22.58 -6.47
C GLU A 347 -18.20 -22.37 -7.00
N ILE A 348 -18.36 -21.51 -8.02
CA ILE A 348 -19.60 -21.36 -8.82
C ILE A 348 -19.27 -21.67 -10.28
N SER A 349 -20.01 -22.61 -10.88
CA SER A 349 -19.79 -23.06 -12.26
C SER A 349 -21.02 -23.02 -13.17
N LYS A 350 -22.24 -22.83 -12.63
CA LYS A 350 -23.46 -22.72 -13.45
C LYS A 350 -23.59 -21.30 -14.00
N ALA A 351 -23.98 -21.14 -15.26
CA ALA A 351 -24.09 -19.83 -15.90
C ALA A 351 -25.16 -18.96 -15.22
N GLU A 352 -26.27 -19.56 -14.80
CA GLU A 352 -27.40 -18.92 -14.14
C GLU A 352 -26.96 -18.27 -12.82
N GLU A 353 -26.27 -19.03 -11.97
CA GLU A 353 -25.70 -18.56 -10.70
C GLU A 353 -24.68 -17.42 -10.92
N GLN A 354 -23.90 -17.48 -12.01
CA GLN A 354 -22.96 -16.42 -12.37
C GLN A 354 -23.65 -15.14 -12.83
N TYR A 355 -24.74 -15.23 -13.62
CA TYR A 355 -25.52 -14.07 -14.00
C TYR A 355 -26.26 -13.45 -12.81
N SER A 356 -26.86 -14.26 -11.92
CA SER A 356 -27.51 -13.76 -10.70
C SER A 356 -26.53 -13.02 -9.78
N LEU A 357 -25.34 -13.58 -9.53
CA LEU A 357 -24.31 -12.90 -8.74
C LEU A 357 -23.79 -11.64 -9.43
N CYS A 358 -23.66 -11.64 -10.75
CA CYS A 358 -23.29 -10.45 -11.52
C CYS A 358 -24.32 -9.33 -11.31
N GLN A 359 -25.62 -9.65 -11.34
CA GLN A 359 -26.70 -8.69 -11.10
C GLN A 359 -26.67 -8.14 -9.67
N GLU A 360 -26.50 -9.00 -8.66
CA GLU A 360 -26.40 -8.62 -7.25
C GLU A 360 -25.27 -7.59 -7.03
N LEU A 361 -24.06 -7.91 -7.50
CA LEU A 361 -22.89 -7.04 -7.35
C LEU A 361 -23.02 -5.73 -8.15
N CYS A 362 -23.78 -5.74 -9.26
CA CYS A 362 -24.12 -4.52 -10.00
C CYS A 362 -25.12 -3.64 -9.23
N GLY A 363 -26.00 -4.25 -8.43
CA GLY A 363 -26.87 -3.54 -7.48
C GLY A 363 -26.09 -2.87 -6.35
N GLU A 364 -25.16 -3.59 -5.71
CA GLU A 364 -24.26 -3.02 -4.69
C GLU A 364 -23.45 -1.84 -5.26
N LEU A 365 -22.85 -2.01 -6.45
CA LEU A 365 -22.09 -0.95 -7.11
C LEU A 365 -22.96 0.27 -7.46
N ALA A 366 -24.20 0.06 -7.94
CA ALA A 366 -25.12 1.15 -8.23
C ALA A 366 -25.52 1.93 -6.96
N GLN A 367 -25.73 1.26 -5.84
CA GLN A 367 -26.00 1.91 -4.55
C GLN A 367 -24.81 2.76 -4.06
N ASP A 368 -23.58 2.26 -4.19
CA ASP A 368 -22.39 3.03 -3.79
C ASP A 368 -22.14 4.22 -4.72
N LEU A 369 -22.35 4.06 -6.03
CA LEU A 369 -22.32 5.16 -7.00
C LEU A 369 -23.39 6.22 -6.68
N GLN A 370 -24.59 5.81 -6.28
CA GLN A 370 -25.66 6.71 -5.87
C GLN A 370 -25.30 7.49 -4.60
N LYS A 371 -24.69 6.86 -3.59
CA LYS A 371 -24.25 7.51 -2.35
C LYS A 371 -23.25 8.65 -2.61
N GLU A 372 -22.32 8.46 -3.55
CA GLU A 372 -21.36 9.50 -3.95
C GLU A 372 -21.85 10.42 -5.10
N GLY A 373 -23.04 10.18 -5.65
CA GLY A 373 -23.60 10.93 -6.78
C GLY A 373 -22.79 10.80 -8.07
N LEU A 374 -22.10 9.68 -8.25
CA LEU A 374 -21.21 9.39 -9.38
C LEU A 374 -21.94 8.70 -10.53
N LYS A 375 -21.43 8.90 -11.75
CA LYS A 375 -21.81 8.16 -12.97
C LYS A 375 -20.56 7.82 -13.76
N GLY A 376 -20.62 6.85 -14.66
CA GLY A 376 -19.45 6.43 -15.45
C GLY A 376 -19.81 6.02 -16.88
N ARG A 377 -18.80 5.77 -17.71
CA ARG A 377 -18.98 5.29 -19.10
C ARG A 377 -18.39 3.91 -19.35
N THR A 378 -17.41 3.50 -18.54
CA THR A 378 -16.72 2.22 -18.69
C THR A 378 -17.14 1.29 -17.56
N VAL A 379 -17.77 0.17 -17.90
CA VAL A 379 -18.02 -0.96 -16.98
C VAL A 379 -16.94 -2.00 -17.23
N THR A 380 -16.38 -2.57 -16.17
CA THR A 380 -15.36 -3.61 -16.19
C THR A 380 -15.82 -4.77 -15.30
N ILE A 381 -15.79 -6.00 -15.80
CA ILE A 381 -15.92 -7.19 -14.96
C ILE A 381 -14.54 -7.78 -14.66
N LYS A 382 -14.36 -8.24 -13.43
CA LYS A 382 -13.19 -8.96 -12.95
C LYS A 382 -13.63 -10.37 -12.56
N LEU A 383 -13.05 -11.38 -13.20
CA LEU A 383 -13.30 -12.79 -12.95
C LEU A 383 -12.03 -13.44 -12.41
N LYS A 384 -12.16 -14.29 -11.38
CA LYS A 384 -11.05 -15.12 -10.89
C LYS A 384 -11.47 -16.58 -10.90
N ASN A 385 -10.74 -17.40 -11.65
CA ASN A 385 -11.02 -18.83 -11.70
C ASN A 385 -10.55 -19.54 -10.42
N VAL A 386 -10.96 -20.80 -10.25
CA VAL A 386 -10.57 -21.62 -9.09
C VAL A 386 -9.08 -21.89 -8.96
N ASN A 387 -8.32 -21.70 -10.05
CA ASN A 387 -6.85 -21.73 -10.08
C ASN A 387 -6.23 -20.35 -9.79
N PHE A 388 -7.01 -19.40 -9.26
CA PHE A 388 -6.59 -18.07 -8.83
C PHE A 388 -6.07 -17.16 -9.96
N GLU A 389 -6.27 -17.54 -11.22
CA GLU A 389 -5.96 -16.71 -12.39
C GLU A 389 -7.06 -15.64 -12.54
N VAL A 390 -6.67 -14.43 -12.95
CA VAL A 390 -7.59 -13.29 -13.06
C VAL A 390 -7.73 -12.88 -14.51
N LYS A 391 -8.97 -12.86 -15.02
CA LYS A 391 -9.35 -12.25 -16.30
C LYS A 391 -10.11 -10.94 -15.98
N THR A 392 -9.85 -9.87 -16.73
CA THR A 392 -10.64 -8.62 -16.70
C THR A 392 -11.12 -8.28 -18.10
N ARG A 393 -12.37 -7.83 -18.21
CA ARG A 393 -13.00 -7.38 -19.46
C ARG A 393 -13.72 -6.07 -19.23
N ALA A 394 -13.65 -5.14 -20.19
CA ALA A 394 -14.26 -3.83 -20.07
C ALA A 394 -14.95 -3.42 -21.36
N SER A 395 -16.05 -2.68 -21.25
CA SER A 395 -16.73 -2.01 -22.36
C SER A 395 -16.98 -0.55 -21.97
N THR A 396 -16.89 0.35 -22.95
CA THR A 396 -17.14 1.79 -22.77
C THR A 396 -18.26 2.23 -23.72
N VAL A 397 -19.36 2.70 -23.15
CA VAL A 397 -20.54 3.15 -23.89
C VAL A 397 -20.51 4.67 -24.18
N SER A 398 -21.38 5.14 -25.08
CA SER A 398 -21.50 6.54 -25.49
C SER A 398 -22.02 7.43 -24.35
N SER A 399 -23.20 7.08 -23.81
CA SER A 399 -23.84 7.74 -22.68
C SER A 399 -23.20 7.37 -21.34
N VAL A 400 -23.46 8.17 -20.30
CA VAL A 400 -23.14 7.77 -18.92
C VAL A 400 -24.19 6.80 -18.40
N VAL A 401 -23.76 5.81 -17.62
CA VAL A 401 -24.61 4.84 -16.92
C VAL A 401 -24.37 4.92 -15.41
N SER A 402 -25.39 4.55 -14.64
CA SER A 402 -25.44 4.70 -13.18
C SER A 402 -26.43 3.78 -12.46
N THR A 403 -27.46 3.26 -13.13
CA THR A 403 -28.43 2.35 -12.49
C THR A 403 -27.94 0.89 -12.54
N MET A 404 -28.53 0.04 -11.70
CA MET A 404 -28.21 -1.39 -11.66
C MET A 404 -28.48 -2.06 -13.01
N GLU A 405 -29.57 -1.70 -13.67
CA GLU A 405 -30.02 -2.25 -14.95
C GLU A 405 -29.05 -1.88 -16.07
N GLU A 406 -28.63 -0.61 -16.15
CA GLU A 406 -27.67 -0.14 -17.16
C GLU A 406 -26.29 -0.78 -16.99
N ILE A 407 -25.80 -0.89 -15.74
CA ILE A 407 -24.50 -1.49 -15.43
C ILE A 407 -24.56 -3.01 -15.69
N PHE A 408 -25.62 -3.67 -15.26
CA PHE A 408 -25.82 -5.10 -15.47
C PHE A 408 -25.96 -5.46 -16.95
N ALA A 409 -26.66 -4.66 -17.76
CA ALA A 409 -26.76 -4.91 -19.20
C ALA A 409 -25.39 -5.00 -19.88
N ILE A 410 -24.44 -4.12 -19.51
CA ILE A 410 -23.07 -4.14 -20.03
C ILE A 410 -22.27 -5.30 -19.41
N ALA A 411 -22.37 -5.51 -18.10
CA ALA A 411 -21.64 -6.57 -17.39
C ALA A 411 -22.07 -7.98 -17.83
N LYS A 412 -23.36 -8.18 -18.13
CA LYS A 412 -23.95 -9.42 -18.65
C LYS A 412 -23.36 -9.81 -19.99
N GLU A 413 -23.22 -8.87 -20.93
CA GLU A 413 -22.63 -9.16 -22.25
C GLU A 413 -21.13 -9.47 -22.17
N LEU A 414 -20.40 -8.79 -21.28
CA LEU A 414 -19.00 -9.11 -21.00
C LEU A 414 -18.86 -10.52 -20.38
N LEU A 415 -19.76 -10.90 -19.48
CA LEU A 415 -19.77 -12.23 -18.85
C LEU A 415 -20.19 -13.32 -19.85
N ARG A 416 -21.21 -13.07 -20.67
CA ARG A 416 -21.66 -13.95 -21.77
C ARG A 416 -20.53 -14.26 -22.75
N THR A 417 -19.72 -13.25 -23.09
CA THR A 417 -18.55 -13.42 -23.95
C THR A 417 -17.53 -14.39 -23.35
N GLU A 418 -17.24 -14.28 -22.06
CA GLU A 418 -16.29 -15.19 -21.37
C GLU A 418 -16.87 -16.60 -21.16
N ILE A 419 -18.17 -16.74 -20.92
CA ILE A 419 -18.85 -18.05 -20.83
C ILE A 419 -18.78 -18.77 -22.18
N ASN A 420 -19.05 -18.06 -23.27
CA ASN A 420 -19.01 -18.62 -24.62
C ASN A 420 -17.58 -18.95 -25.08
N ALA A 421 -16.57 -18.20 -24.62
CA ALA A 421 -15.18 -18.39 -25.02
C ALA A 421 -14.55 -19.69 -24.47
N ASP A 422 -15.00 -20.16 -23.31
CA ASP A 422 -14.50 -21.40 -22.69
C ASP A 422 -15.45 -22.61 -22.98
N PHE A 423 -16.54 -22.44 -23.76
CA PHE A 423 -17.52 -23.49 -24.13
C PHE A 423 -16.85 -24.65 -24.92
N PRO A 424 -17.20 -25.93 -24.67
CA PRO A 424 -18.29 -26.45 -23.83
C PRO A 424 -17.96 -26.56 -22.33
N HIS A 425 -16.81 -26.06 -21.87
CA HIS A 425 -16.43 -26.14 -20.46
C HIS A 425 -17.03 -24.97 -19.66
N PRO A 426 -17.62 -25.22 -18.48
CA PRO A 426 -18.14 -24.14 -17.65
C PRO A 426 -17.01 -23.30 -17.05
N LEU A 427 -17.19 -21.97 -16.99
CA LEU A 427 -16.33 -21.10 -16.20
C LEU A 427 -16.38 -21.53 -14.73
N ARG A 428 -15.24 -21.90 -14.13
CA ARG A 428 -15.17 -22.27 -12.70
C ARG A 428 -14.66 -21.09 -11.89
N LEU A 429 -15.57 -20.30 -11.34
CA LEU A 429 -15.27 -19.03 -10.66
C LEU A 429 -15.18 -19.17 -9.14
N ARG A 430 -14.35 -18.30 -8.52
CA ARG A 430 -14.27 -18.11 -7.06
C ARG A 430 -14.19 -16.63 -6.62
N LEU A 431 -14.09 -15.71 -7.56
CA LEU A 431 -14.34 -14.28 -7.34
C LEU A 431 -14.93 -13.67 -8.61
N MET A 432 -15.86 -12.76 -8.40
CA MET A 432 -16.46 -11.87 -9.40
C MET A 432 -16.49 -10.45 -8.81
N GLY A 433 -16.35 -9.45 -9.66
CA GLY A 433 -16.53 -8.06 -9.26
C GLY A 433 -16.74 -7.10 -10.44
N PRO A 434 -17.86 -6.37 -10.50
CA PRO A 434 -18.01 -5.23 -11.40
C PRO A 434 -17.28 -4.00 -10.85
N ALA A 435 -16.76 -3.20 -11.78
CA ALA A 435 -16.14 -1.92 -11.52
C ALA A 435 -16.59 -0.91 -12.58
N GLN A 436 -16.74 0.35 -12.18
CA GLN A 436 -17.02 1.45 -13.09
C GLN A 436 -15.93 2.50 -13.03
N LYS A 437 -15.46 3.00 -14.18
CA LYS A 437 -14.67 4.23 -14.22
C LYS A 437 -15.61 5.41 -14.01
N ALA A 438 -15.45 6.08 -12.89
CA ALA A 438 -16.23 7.25 -12.54
C ALA A 438 -15.85 8.42 -13.44
N LYS A 439 -16.85 9.16 -13.93
CA LYS A 439 -16.68 10.51 -14.42
C LYS A 439 -17.07 11.47 -13.28
N PRO A 440 -16.27 12.50 -13.00
CA PRO A 440 -16.67 13.52 -12.06
C PRO A 440 -17.91 14.26 -12.57
N ARG A 441 -18.71 14.72 -11.61
CA ARG A 441 -19.89 15.55 -11.89
C ARG A 441 -19.41 16.89 -12.43
N ILE A 442 -19.77 17.25 -13.66
CA ILE A 442 -19.51 18.58 -14.19
C ILE A 442 -20.20 19.59 -13.25
N LYS A 443 -19.39 20.29 -12.43
CA LYS A 443 -19.88 21.38 -11.60
C LYS A 443 -20.33 22.50 -12.53
N ARG A 444 -21.64 22.68 -12.69
CA ARG A 444 -22.18 23.91 -13.29
C ARG A 444 -21.66 25.09 -12.44
N PRO A 445 -21.03 26.11 -13.05
CA PRO A 445 -20.60 27.27 -12.29
C PRO A 445 -21.84 28.00 -11.75
N GLY A 446 -21.83 28.32 -10.45
CA GLY A 446 -22.91 29.05 -9.79
C GLY A 446 -23.84 28.21 -8.91
N LEU A 447 -23.37 27.90 -7.70
CA LEU A 447 -24.19 27.84 -6.47
C LEU A 447 -23.25 27.70 -5.26
N ARG A 448 -22.98 28.83 -4.58
CA ARG A 448 -22.28 28.84 -3.27
C ARG A 448 -23.19 28.15 -2.25
N THR A 449 -22.82 26.96 -1.79
CA THR A 449 -23.46 26.35 -0.61
C THR A 449 -23.03 27.15 0.63
N LYS A 450 -24.00 27.79 1.28
CA LYS A 450 -23.77 28.57 2.52
C LYS A 450 -23.29 27.62 3.63
N HIS A 451 -22.20 27.98 4.31
CA HIS A 451 -21.77 27.26 5.50
C HIS A 451 -22.80 27.42 6.63
N SER A 452 -23.22 26.29 7.21
CA SER A 452 -24.03 26.27 8.43
C SER A 452 -23.12 26.40 9.65
N THR A 453 -23.19 27.53 10.35
CA THR A 453 -22.43 27.78 11.59
C THR A 453 -23.20 27.25 12.81
N SER A 454 -23.14 25.94 13.05
CA SER A 454 -23.68 25.38 14.30
C SER A 454 -22.70 25.59 15.47
N LYS A 455 -22.85 26.69 16.22
CA LYS A 455 -22.26 26.80 17.56
C LYS A 455 -22.88 25.73 18.46
N LYS A 456 -22.07 24.78 18.94
CA LYS A 456 -22.39 23.96 20.12
C LYS A 456 -21.19 23.91 21.06
N THR A 457 -21.28 24.66 22.14
CA THR A 457 -20.46 24.49 23.34
C THR A 457 -20.68 23.07 23.89
N LYS A 458 -19.58 22.35 24.15
CA LYS A 458 -19.57 21.12 24.97
C LYS A 458 -18.39 21.17 25.92
N GLN A 459 -18.62 20.69 27.15
CA GLN A 459 -17.65 20.73 28.23
C GLN A 459 -16.44 19.82 27.97
N ASN A 460 -15.27 20.31 28.36
CA ASN A 460 -13.99 19.62 28.23
C ASN A 460 -13.92 18.36 29.10
N ASN A 461 -13.23 17.32 28.60
CA ASN A 461 -12.73 16.24 29.43
C ASN A 461 -11.39 15.72 28.83
N PRO A 462 -10.24 15.76 29.54
CA PRO A 462 -8.91 15.89 28.93
C PRO A 462 -8.08 14.58 28.87
N ARG A 463 -7.17 14.48 27.89
CA ARG A 463 -6.06 13.48 27.64
C ARG A 463 -5.03 14.21 26.72
N HIS A 464 -3.66 14.04 26.72
CA HIS A 464 -2.43 14.80 26.12
C HIS A 464 -1.60 14.57 24.69
N THR A 465 -1.41 15.54 23.73
CA THR A 465 -1.29 15.58 22.17
C THR A 465 0.02 15.23 21.42
N LEU A 466 -0.07 15.22 20.06
CA LEU A 466 0.95 15.66 19.06
C LEU A 466 1.85 16.86 19.47
N ASP A 467 1.50 17.69 20.44
CA ASP A 467 2.35 18.79 20.93
C ASP A 467 3.55 18.31 21.73
N SER A 468 3.53 17.07 22.24
CA SER A 468 4.69 16.46 22.91
C SER A 468 5.86 16.16 21.97
N PHE A 469 5.64 16.30 20.66
CA PHE A 469 6.57 15.92 19.59
C PHE A 469 7.35 17.12 19.02
N PHE A 470 7.04 18.36 19.44
CA PHE A 470 7.63 19.61 18.96
C PHE A 470 8.39 20.41 20.05
N LYS A 471 8.81 19.73 21.12
CA LYS A 471 9.81 20.23 22.08
C LYS A 471 11.17 19.63 21.74
#